data_AF-A0A968LBR2-F1
#
_entry.id   AF-A0A968LBR2-F1
#
_cell.length_a   1.000
_cell.length_b   1.000
_cell.length_c   1.000
_cell.angle_alpha   90.00
_cell.angle_beta   90.00
_cell.angle_gamma   90.00
#
_symmetry.space_group_name_H-M   'P 1'
#
loop_
_entity.id
_entity.type
_entity.pdbx_description
1 polymer ?
#
loop_
_entity_poly.entity_id
_entity_poly.type
_entity_poly.pdbx_seq_one_letter_code
_entity_poly.pdbx_strand_id
1 'polypeptide(L)'
;MTTVNMAASVRQRLLNKAREQRTDFNLLLTRYGLERLLYRLSKSEYRNRFVLKGAMLFPLWDIDGFRTTRDIDLAGYGESDLEELKGIFRAICQTSVEDDGLTAPLPEGRGFPIHRAEPGSCTYSGAYLLSKG
;
A
#
# COMPACT_ATOMS: atom_id res chain seq x y z
N MET A 1 -27.35 16.36 -2.84
CA MET A 1 -26.34 15.63 -2.05
C MET A 1 -24.97 16.13 -2.49
N THR A 2 -24.25 16.84 -1.63
CA THR A 2 -22.87 17.27 -1.90
C THR A 2 -22.02 16.01 -1.96
N THR A 3 -21.56 15.63 -3.14
CA THR A 3 -20.60 14.53 -3.30
C THR A 3 -19.30 14.97 -2.63
N VAL A 4 -19.04 14.45 -1.43
CA VAL A 4 -17.77 14.72 -0.73
C VAL A 4 -16.68 14.11 -1.58
N ASN A 5 -15.75 14.94 -2.07
CA ASN A 5 -14.55 14.43 -2.74
C ASN A 5 -13.66 13.76 -1.68
N MET A 6 -13.78 12.44 -1.55
CA MET A 6 -13.10 11.67 -0.52
C MET A 6 -11.58 11.75 -0.66
N ALA A 7 -11.05 11.71 -1.89
CA ALA A 7 -9.62 11.88 -2.16
C ALA A 7 -9.09 13.21 -1.63
N ALA A 8 -9.79 14.32 -1.91
CA ALA A 8 -9.43 15.64 -1.39
C ALA A 8 -9.52 15.70 0.15
N SER A 9 -10.57 15.10 0.73
CA SER A 9 -10.76 15.04 2.18
C SER A 9 -9.66 14.23 2.89
N VAL A 10 -9.31 13.06 2.37
CA VAL A 10 -8.19 12.24 2.88
C VAL A 10 -6.88 12.99 2.75
N ARG A 11 -6.61 13.57 1.57
CA ARG A 11 -5.40 14.36 1.33
C ARG A 11 -5.25 15.52 2.34
N GLN A 12 -6.33 16.25 2.58
CA GLN A 12 -6.32 17.37 3.52
C GLN A 12 -6.10 16.91 4.97
N ARG A 13 -6.72 15.80 5.37
CA ARG A 13 -6.49 15.18 6.70
C ARG A 13 -5.03 14.76 6.88
N LEU A 14 -4.44 14.14 5.86
CA LEU A 14 -3.02 13.77 5.87
C LEU A 14 -2.11 14.99 5.92
N LEU A 15 -2.43 16.07 5.18
CA LEU A 15 -1.68 17.34 5.26
C LEU A 15 -1.71 17.93 6.68
N ASN A 16 -2.88 17.96 7.31
CA ASN A 16 -3.03 18.48 8.66
C ASN A 16 -2.22 17.65 9.66
N LYS A 17 -2.30 16.31 9.56
CA LYS A 17 -1.55 15.39 10.41
C LYS A 17 -0.04 15.51 10.22
N ALA A 18 0.42 15.69 8.97
CA ALA A 18 1.84 15.91 8.69
C ALA A 18 2.37 17.20 9.33
N ARG A 19 1.58 18.27 9.32
CA ARG A 19 1.91 19.55 9.98
C ARG A 19 1.97 19.40 11.50
N GLU A 20 0.97 18.74 12.09
CA GLU A 20 0.89 18.48 13.53
C GLU A 20 2.10 17.67 14.02
N GLN A 21 2.44 16.60 13.31
CA GLN A 21 3.53 15.68 13.65
C GLN A 21 4.90 16.15 13.17
N ARG A 22 4.98 17.30 12.47
CA ARG A 22 6.19 17.84 11.84
C ARG A 22 6.92 16.78 10.98
N THR A 23 6.15 15.97 10.26
CA THR A 23 6.67 14.89 9.40
C THR A 23 6.51 15.23 7.93
N ASP A 24 7.21 14.49 7.07
CA ASP A 24 7.09 14.62 5.63
C ASP A 24 5.71 14.14 5.15
N PHE A 25 4.99 15.00 4.43
CA PHE A 25 3.66 14.68 3.92
C PHE A 25 3.66 13.51 2.93
N ASN A 26 4.64 13.44 2.03
CA ASN A 26 4.72 12.36 1.04
C ASN A 26 4.98 11.02 1.72
N LEU A 27 5.70 11.04 2.84
CA LEU A 27 5.96 9.85 3.64
C LEU A 27 4.69 9.34 4.32
N LEU A 28 3.93 10.25 4.93
CA LEU A 28 2.64 9.91 5.53
C LEU A 28 1.63 9.44 4.47
N LEU A 29 1.64 10.07 3.30
CA LEU A 29 0.84 9.67 2.14
C LEU A 29 1.20 8.26 1.65
N THR A 30 2.50 7.97 1.53
CA THR A 30 2.99 6.64 1.12
C THR A 30 2.55 5.59 2.13
N ARG A 31 2.76 5.84 3.43
CA ARG A 31 2.33 4.94 4.50
C ARG A 31 0.82 4.67 4.45
N TYR A 32 0.01 5.71 4.27
CA TYR A 32 -1.42 5.57 4.09
C TYR A 32 -1.77 4.65 2.91
N GLY A 33 -1.15 4.85 1.75
CA GLY A 33 -1.34 3.97 0.59
C GLY A 33 -0.99 2.51 0.86
N LEU A 34 0.14 2.25 1.52
CA LEU A 34 0.57 0.88 1.88
C LEU A 34 -0.37 0.21 2.89
N GLU A 35 -0.82 0.94 3.91
CA GLU A 35 -1.79 0.44 4.89
C GLU A 35 -3.15 0.13 4.24
N ARG A 36 -3.58 0.94 3.28
CA ARG A 36 -4.80 0.70 2.50
C ARG A 36 -4.67 -0.45 1.49
N LEU A 37 -3.47 -0.73 0.99
CA LEU A 37 -3.19 -1.97 0.25
C LEU A 37 -3.30 -3.20 1.15
N LEU A 38 -2.71 -3.15 2.35
CA LEU A 38 -2.82 -4.23 3.33
C LEU A 38 -4.27 -4.49 3.74
N TYR A 39 -5.05 -3.43 3.92
CA TYR A 39 -6.48 -3.56 4.17
C TYR A 39 -7.20 -4.28 3.03
N ARG A 40 -6.96 -3.90 1.76
CA ARG A 40 -7.53 -4.61 0.61
C ARG A 40 -7.09 -6.07 0.55
N LEU A 41 -5.81 -6.36 0.79
CA LEU A 41 -5.31 -7.74 0.89
C LEU A 41 -6.09 -8.53 1.94
N SER A 42 -6.31 -7.96 3.13
CA SER A 42 -7.08 -8.61 4.21
C SER A 42 -8.53 -8.95 3.84
N LYS A 43 -9.12 -8.18 2.92
CA LYS A 43 -10.50 -8.34 2.43
C LYS A 43 -10.59 -9.19 1.16
N SER A 44 -9.47 -9.47 0.51
CA SER A 44 -9.39 -10.26 -0.72
C SER A 44 -9.41 -11.77 -0.43
N GLU A 45 -9.65 -12.57 -1.47
CA GLU A 45 -9.47 -14.02 -1.44
C GLU A 45 -8.02 -14.44 -1.13
N TYR A 46 -7.04 -13.57 -1.37
CA TYR A 46 -5.61 -13.81 -1.19
C TYR A 46 -5.10 -13.52 0.24
N ARG A 47 -5.98 -13.20 1.20
CA ARG A 47 -5.60 -12.82 2.57
C ARG A 47 -4.67 -13.81 3.28
N ASN A 48 -4.78 -15.10 2.96
CA ASN A 48 -3.97 -16.18 3.54
C ASN A 48 -2.75 -16.53 2.66
N ARG A 49 -2.62 -15.92 1.49
CA ARG A 49 -1.53 -16.17 0.55
C ARG A 49 -0.26 -15.40 0.92
N PHE A 50 -0.41 -14.27 1.63
CA PHE A 50 0.70 -13.39 1.97
C PHE A 50 0.73 -13.01 3.46
N VAL A 51 1.93 -12.81 3.98
CA VAL A 51 2.18 -12.28 5.33
C VAL A 51 3.08 -11.06 5.24
N LEU A 52 2.73 -10.01 5.99
CA LEU A 52 3.54 -8.80 6.11
C LEU A 52 4.85 -9.11 6.84
N LYS A 53 5.97 -8.62 6.30
CA LYS A 53 7.29 -8.64 6.93
C LYS A 53 8.00 -7.28 6.76
N GLY A 54 9.23 -7.21 7.26
CA GLY A 54 10.13 -6.09 6.99
C GLY A 54 9.78 -4.79 7.72
N ALA A 55 10.23 -3.68 7.14
CA ALA A 55 10.31 -2.39 7.83
C ALA A 55 8.94 -1.75 8.17
N MET A 56 7.85 -2.19 7.53
CA MET A 56 6.50 -1.73 7.89
C MET A 56 6.07 -2.17 9.30
N LEU A 57 6.72 -3.20 9.87
CA LEU A 57 6.43 -3.68 11.21
C LEU A 57 7.20 -2.93 12.31
N PHE A 58 8.27 -2.20 11.99
CA PHE A 58 9.11 -1.52 12.98
C PHE A 58 8.36 -0.53 13.89
N PRO A 59 7.38 0.25 13.40
CA PRO A 59 6.57 1.11 14.27
C PRO A 59 5.75 0.35 15.32
N LEU A 60 5.58 -0.97 15.22
CA LEU A 60 4.87 -1.78 16.22
C LEU A 60 5.74 -2.15 17.42
N TRP A 61 7.06 -1.97 17.32
CA TRP A 61 8.01 -2.28 18.39
C TRP A 61 8.63 -1.03 19.01
N ASP A 62 8.06 0.15 18.78
CA ASP A 62 8.55 1.44 19.26
C ASP A 62 10.05 1.67 18.99
N ILE A 63 10.56 1.12 17.87
CA ILE A 63 11.97 1.29 17.53
C ILE A 63 12.13 2.61 16.78
N ASP A 64 12.74 3.57 17.47
CA ASP A 64 13.08 4.88 16.92
C ASP A 64 14.23 4.82 15.91
N GLY A 65 14.30 5.83 15.03
CA GLY A 65 15.45 6.05 14.14
C GLY A 65 15.44 5.27 12.84
N PHE A 66 14.45 4.41 12.58
CA PHE A 66 14.34 3.75 11.28
C PHE A 66 13.79 4.67 10.20
N ARG A 67 14.42 4.63 9.02
CA ARG A 67 13.92 5.28 7.81
C ARG A 67 12.51 4.76 7.55
N THR A 68 11.54 5.66 7.47
CA THR A 68 10.17 5.26 7.13
C THR A 68 10.15 4.61 5.76
N THR A 69 9.60 3.40 5.71
CA THR A 69 9.58 2.57 4.51
C THR A 69 8.68 3.16 3.45
N ARG A 70 9.14 3.08 2.20
CA ARG A 70 8.34 3.43 1.01
C ARG A 70 7.81 2.18 0.29
N ASP A 71 8.20 1.03 0.80
CA ASP A 71 8.02 -0.28 0.21
C ASP A 71 7.30 -1.17 1.23
N ILE A 72 6.66 -2.23 0.73
CA ILE A 72 6.00 -3.25 1.54
C ILE A 72 6.60 -4.61 1.20
N ASP A 73 7.06 -5.31 2.23
CA ASP A 73 7.61 -6.64 2.08
C ASP A 73 6.56 -7.69 2.44
N LEU A 74 6.25 -8.58 1.50
CA LEU A 74 5.32 -9.69 1.71
C LEU A 74 6.04 -11.04 1.53
N ALA A 75 5.87 -11.95 2.48
CA ALA A 75 6.18 -13.36 2.27
C ALA A 75 4.96 -14.02 1.63
N GLY A 76 5.16 -14.77 0.53
CA GLY A 76 4.10 -15.46 -0.19
C GLY A 76 4.20 -16.97 -0.01
N TYR A 77 3.09 -17.63 0.28
CA TYR A 77 3.05 -19.09 0.33
C TYR A 77 2.77 -19.68 -1.05
N GLY A 78 3.36 -20.84 -1.35
CA GLY A 78 3.18 -21.57 -2.61
C GLY A 78 4.02 -21.04 -3.77
N GLU A 79 4.01 -21.79 -4.88
CA GLU A 79 4.69 -21.36 -6.10
C GLU A 79 3.79 -20.39 -6.87
N SER A 80 4.39 -19.31 -7.35
CA SER A 80 3.78 -18.39 -8.29
C SER A 80 4.85 -17.77 -9.19
N ASP A 81 4.55 -17.67 -10.48
CA ASP A 81 5.39 -16.91 -11.41
C ASP A 81 5.09 -15.40 -11.30
N LEU A 82 5.86 -14.59 -12.03
CA LEU A 82 5.74 -13.14 -11.97
C LEU A 82 4.41 -12.64 -12.54
N GLU A 83 3.84 -13.30 -13.56
CA GLU A 83 2.58 -12.87 -14.18
C GLU A 83 1.39 -13.21 -13.29
N GLU A 84 1.41 -14.38 -12.64
CA GLU A 84 0.42 -14.75 -11.63
C GLU A 84 0.43 -13.73 -10.49
N LEU A 85 1.61 -13.39 -9.96
CA LEU A 85 1.73 -12.38 -8.90
C LEU A 85 1.16 -11.02 -9.33
N LYS A 86 1.47 -10.55 -10.55
CA LYS A 86 0.87 -9.31 -11.08
C LYS A 86 -0.65 -9.38 -11.14
N GLY A 87 -1.20 -10.53 -11.56
CA GLY A 87 -2.65 -10.78 -11.59
C GLY A 87 -3.28 -10.70 -10.19
N ILE A 88 -2.66 -11.36 -9.22
CA ILE A 88 -3.09 -11.34 -7.83
C ILE A 88 -3.08 -9.92 -7.25
N PHE A 89 -1.98 -9.17 -7.43
CA PHE A 89 -1.91 -7.79 -6.94
C PHE A 89 -2.92 -6.86 -7.62
N ARG A 90 -3.21 -7.07 -8.91
CA ARG A 90 -4.28 -6.35 -9.60
C ARG A 90 -5.64 -6.64 -8.95
N ALA A 91 -5.95 -7.90 -8.67
CA ALA A 91 -7.19 -8.29 -8.00
C ALA A 91 -7.28 -7.71 -6.58
N ILE A 92 -6.18 -7.70 -5.83
CA ILE A 92 -6.11 -7.05 -4.51
C ILE A 92 -6.42 -5.55 -4.63
N CYS A 93 -5.79 -4.83 -5.56
CA CYS A 93 -6.05 -3.40 -5.77
C CYS A 93 -7.52 -3.10 -6.15
N GLN A 94 -8.19 -4.05 -6.80
CA GLN A 94 -9.59 -3.97 -7.22
C GLN A 94 -10.59 -4.49 -6.18
N THR A 95 -10.11 -4.98 -5.03
CA THR A 95 -10.97 -5.48 -3.96
C THR A 95 -11.88 -4.37 -3.44
N SER A 96 -13.19 -4.62 -3.41
CA SER A 96 -14.19 -3.64 -2.97
C SER A 96 -14.02 -3.33 -1.48
N VAL A 97 -13.93 -2.03 -1.18
CA VAL A 97 -13.77 -1.46 0.16
C VAL A 97 -14.54 -0.14 0.24
N GLU A 98 -14.71 0.39 1.44
CA GLU A 98 -15.22 1.74 1.64
C GLU A 98 -14.36 2.77 0.89
N ASP A 99 -14.96 3.85 0.39
CA ASP A 99 -14.23 4.91 -0.30
C ASP A 99 -13.16 5.50 0.62
N ASP A 100 -11.92 5.21 0.28
CA ASP A 100 -10.72 5.65 0.99
C ASP A 100 -9.94 6.70 0.18
N GLY A 101 -10.55 7.24 -0.89
CA GLY A 101 -9.93 8.25 -1.73
C GLY A 101 -8.75 7.74 -2.57
N LEU A 102 -8.41 6.45 -2.52
CA LEU A 102 -7.39 5.85 -3.38
C LEU A 102 -8.05 5.25 -4.61
N THR A 103 -7.62 5.70 -5.78
CA THR A 103 -7.91 5.02 -7.03
C THR A 103 -6.88 3.91 -7.23
N ALA A 104 -7.31 2.72 -7.64
CA ALA A 104 -6.40 1.65 -8.01
C ALA A 104 -5.51 2.13 -9.17
N PRO A 105 -4.18 2.25 -8.99
CA PRO A 105 -3.32 2.64 -10.08
C PRO A 105 -2.98 1.37 -10.86
N LEU A 106 -3.42 1.32 -12.11
CA LEU A 106 -2.66 0.62 -13.13
C LEU A 106 -2.61 1.54 -14.35
N PRO A 107 -1.71 2.54 -14.38
CA PRO A 107 -1.30 3.07 -15.67
C PRO A 107 -0.63 1.92 -16.43
N GLU A 108 -1.18 1.56 -17.58
CA GLU A 108 -0.49 0.73 -18.56
C GLU A 108 0.94 1.28 -18.71
N GLY A 109 1.95 0.45 -18.46
CA GLY A 109 3.36 0.80 -18.64
C GLY A 109 4.16 1.26 -17.40
N ARG A 110 3.54 1.49 -16.23
CA ARG A 110 4.28 1.60 -14.95
C ARG A 110 3.99 0.39 -14.07
N GLY A 111 4.69 -0.71 -14.36
CA GLY A 111 4.56 -1.96 -13.60
C GLY A 111 4.95 -1.77 -12.13
N PHE A 112 4.36 -2.59 -11.26
CA PHE A 112 4.86 -2.76 -9.91
C PHE A 112 6.20 -3.50 -9.97
N PRO A 113 7.31 -2.93 -9.48
CA PRO A 113 8.54 -3.70 -9.32
C PRO A 113 8.28 -4.75 -8.23
N ILE A 114 8.00 -5.97 -8.66
CA ILE A 114 7.92 -7.15 -7.81
C ILE A 114 9.30 -7.80 -7.85
N HIS A 115 10.01 -7.72 -6.74
CA HIS A 115 11.31 -8.36 -6.58
C HIS A 115 11.14 -9.63 -5.76
N ARG A 116 11.57 -10.77 -6.31
CA ARG A 116 11.73 -11.99 -5.50
C ARG A 116 13.07 -11.87 -4.78
N ALA A 117 13.04 -11.60 -3.48
CA ALA A 117 14.24 -11.47 -2.67
C ALA A 117 14.79 -12.84 -2.24
N GLU A 118 13.90 -13.81 -1.96
CA GLU A 118 14.23 -15.18 -1.51
C GLU A 118 13.16 -16.18 -2.00
N PRO A 119 13.43 -17.51 -2.02
CA PRO A 119 12.40 -18.52 -2.27
C PRO A 119 11.21 -18.34 -1.31
N GLY A 120 10.01 -18.10 -1.84
CA GLY A 120 8.81 -17.84 -1.04
C GLY A 120 8.67 -16.41 -0.48
N SER A 121 9.47 -15.44 -0.93
CA SER A 121 9.26 -14.04 -0.54
C SER A 121 9.33 -13.03 -1.69
N CYS A 122 8.35 -12.14 -1.73
CA CYS A 122 8.19 -11.10 -2.75
C CYS A 122 8.12 -9.72 -2.11
N THR A 123 9.13 -8.89 -2.37
CA THR A 123 9.11 -7.47 -2.01
C THR A 123 8.33 -6.70 -3.07
N TYR A 124 7.44 -5.81 -2.62
CA TYR A 124 6.60 -4.98 -3.48
C TYR A 124 6.76 -3.51 -3.12
N SER A 125 7.06 -2.68 -4.12
CA SER A 125 7.07 -1.23 -3.97
C SER A 125 5.94 -0.62 -4.80
N GLY A 126 5.00 0.06 -4.14
CA GLY A 126 3.88 0.72 -4.82
C GLY A 126 3.58 2.07 -4.21
N ALA A 127 3.71 3.14 -5.01
CA ALA A 127 3.23 4.47 -4.66
C ALA A 127 1.79 4.63 -5.18
N TYR A 128 0.81 4.63 -4.28
CA TYR A 128 -0.58 4.93 -4.63
C TYR A 128 -0.74 6.46 -4.75
N LEU A 129 -1.07 6.93 -5.94
CA LEU A 129 -1.39 8.34 -6.15
C LEU A 129 -2.86 8.55 -5.75
N LEU A 130 -3.10 9.29 -4.66
CA LEU A 130 -4.39 9.95 -4.45
C LEU A 130 -4.67 10.79 -5.70
N SER A 131 -5.82 10.60 -6.35
CA SER A 131 -6.14 11.37 -7.54
C SER A 131 -6.10 12.87 -7.19
N LYS A 132 -5.53 13.68 -8.09
CA LYS A 132 -5.63 15.13 -7.97
C LYS A 132 -7.12 15.49 -8.13
N GLY A 133 -7.78 15.82 -7.04
CA GLY A 133 -9.00 16.64 -7.04
C GLY A 133 -8.62 18.09 -7.23
#